data_AF-A0A7C7AHL9-F1
#
_entry.id   AF-A0A7C7AHL9-F1
#
_cell.length_a   1.000
_cell.length_b   1.000
_cell.length_c   1.000
_cell.angle_alpha   90.00
_cell.angle_beta   90.00
_cell.angle_gamma   90.00
#
_symmetry.space_group_name_H-M   'P 1'
#
loop_
_entity.id
_entity.type
_entity.pdbx_description
1 polymer ?
#
loop_
_entity_poly.entity_id
_entity_poly.type
_entity_poly.pdbx_seq_one_letter_code
_entity_poly.pdbx_strand_id
1 'polypeptide(L)' 'MMKYGFNHIYFIGIGGISMSALAEIMLEEGIKVSGSDRNYSKIIKKLQAAGADFHLGHDSKNITDDIDLVVYTHA' A
#
# COMPACT_ATOMS: atom_id res chain seq x y z
N MET A 1 22.05 -3.61 -5.20
CA MET A 1 21.52 -4.92 -4.79
C MET A 1 20.14 -4.66 -4.18
N MET A 2 19.06 -5.22 -4.73
CA MET A 2 17.72 -5.02 -4.18
C MET A 2 17.66 -5.66 -2.78
N LYS A 3 17.17 -4.93 -1.77
CA LYS A 3 17.09 -5.39 -0.38
C LYS A 3 16.07 -6.53 -0.23
N TYR A 4 15.00 -6.48 -1.01
CA TYR A 4 13.93 -7.47 -1.04
C TYR A 4 13.77 -8.06 -2.45
N GLY A 5 13.07 -9.18 -2.56
CA GLY A 5 12.70 -9.80 -3.84
C GLY A 5 11.53 -9.12 -4.57
N PHE A 6 11.16 -7.90 -4.15
CA PHE A 6 10.06 -7.09 -4.68
C PHE A 6 10.47 -5.61 -4.62
N ASN A 7 9.89 -4.80 -5.51
CA ASN A 7 10.07 -3.35 -5.56
C ASN A 7 8.75 -2.58 -5.44
N HIS A 8 7.61 -3.26 -5.64
CA HIS A 8 6.29 -2.68 -5.50
C HIS A 8 5.35 -3.60 -4.73
N ILE A 9 4.80 -3.06 -3.63
CA ILE A 9 3.82 -3.75 -2.80
C ILE A 9 2.47 -3.05 -2.92
N TYR A 10 1.41 -3.82 -3.10
CA TYR A 10 0.03 -3.35 -3.05
C TYR A 10 -0.67 -3.81 -1.77
N PHE A 11 -1.22 -2.87 -0.99
CA PHE A 11 -1.97 -3.15 0.24
C PHE A 11 -3.48 -3.07 0.01
N ILE A 12 -4.21 -4.15 0.28
CA ILE A 12 -5.68 -4.14 0.33
C ILE A 12 -6.11 -3.88 1.78
N GLY A 13 -6.81 -2.78 2.03
CA GLY A 13 -7.10 -2.28 3.38
C GLY A 13 -5.95 -1.48 3.98
N ILE A 14 -5.27 -0.67 3.16
CA ILE A 14 -4.06 0.07 3.54
C ILE A 14 -4.29 1.07 4.70
N GLY A 15 -5.53 1.52 4.90
CA GLY A 15 -5.91 2.43 5.97
C GLY A 15 -6.10 1.76 7.33
N GLY A 16 -6.06 0.42 7.40
CA GLY A 16 -6.11 -0.33 8.66
C GLY A 16 -4.86 -0.07 9.52
N ILE A 17 -5.01 -0.09 10.85
CA ILE A 17 -3.94 0.28 11.80
C ILE A 17 -2.63 -0.48 11.51
N SER A 18 -2.69 -1.81 11.45
CA SER A 18 -1.51 -2.64 11.19
C SER A 18 -0.97 -2.50 9.77
N MET A 19 -1.85 -2.36 8.78
CA MET A 19 -1.44 -2.24 7.37
C MET A 19 -0.77 -0.91 7.07
N SER A 20 -1.29 0.18 7.64
CA SER A 20 -0.71 1.50 7.48
C SER A 20 0.69 1.61 8.09
N ALA A 21 0.93 0.96 9.23
CA ALA A 21 2.26 0.94 9.85
C ALA A 21 3.27 0.20 8.98
N LEU A 22 2.87 -0.96 8.42
CA LEU A 22 3.74 -1.70 7.50
C LEU A 22 3.99 -0.93 6.20
N ALA A 23 2.96 -0.31 5.63
CA ALA A 23 3.07 0.52 4.43
C ALA A 23 4.04 1.70 4.64
N GLU A 24 3.97 2.36 5.81
CA GLU A 24 4.89 3.46 6.16
C GLU A 24 6.35 2.99 6.22
N ILE A 25 6.62 1.85 6.86
CA ILE A 25 7.98 1.27 6.92
C ILE A 25 8.49 0.93 5.51
N MET A 26 7.64 0.38 4.64
CA MET A 26 8.04 0.03 3.27
C MET A 26 8.38 1.28 2.44
N LEU A 27 7.65 2.38 2.61
CA LEU A 27 7.98 3.67 1.99
C LEU A 27 9.34 4.19 2.49
N GLU A 28 9.62 4.13 3.80
CA GLU A 28 10.90 4.54 4.38
C GLU A 28 12.08 3.70 3.86
N GLU A 29 11.82 2.42 3.55
CA GLU A 29 12.77 1.50 2.93
C GLU A 29 12.94 1.72 1.42
N GLY A 30 12.27 2.73 0.85
CA GLY A 30 12.36 3.09 -0.56
C GLY A 30 11.59 2.16 -1.51
N ILE A 31 10.68 1.35 -0.98
CA ILE A 31 9.82 0.45 -1.76
C ILE A 31 8.62 1.24 -2.26
N LYS A 32 8.22 1.03 -3.52
CA LYS A 32 6.99 1.62 -4.06
C LYS A 32 5.81 0.98 -3.32
N VAL A 33 4.94 1.82 -2.78
CA VAL A 33 3.74 1.36 -2.08
C VAL A 33 2.52 1.91 -2.78
N SER A 34 1.61 1.02 -3.10
CA SER A 34 0.26 1.37 -3.51
C SER A 34 -0.75 0.63 -2.63
N GLY A 35 -2.01 1.05 -2.66
CA GLY A 35 -3.05 0.32 -1.97
C GLY A 35 -4.45 0.84 -2.21
N SER A 36 -5.42 0.11 -1.65
CA SER A 36 -6.81 0.52 -1.62
C SER A 36 -7.42 0.41 -0.24
N ASP A 37 -8.46 1.21 -0.01
CA ASP A 37 -9.35 1.10 1.13
C ASP A 37 -10.75 1.58 0.75
N ARG A 38 -11.76 1.20 1.53
CA ARG A 38 -13.17 1.56 1.25
C ARG A 38 -13.46 3.03 1.51
N ASN A 39 -12.71 3.66 2.42
CA ASN A 39 -12.97 5.02 2.87
C ASN A 39 -11.68 5.84 2.89
N TYR A 40 -11.79 7.14 2.71
CA TYR A 40 -10.71 8.07 3.06
C TYR A 40 -10.52 8.17 4.57
N SER A 41 -9.29 8.39 5.01
CA SER A 41 -8.95 8.62 6.41
C SER A 41 -7.76 9.56 6.54
N LYS A 42 -7.50 10.05 7.77
CA LYS A 42 -6.27 10.82 8.05
C LYS A 42 -5.01 9.97 7.81
N ILE A 43 -5.09 8.68 8.06
CA ILE A 43 -4.00 7.72 7.82
C ILE A 43 -3.69 7.65 6.32
N ILE A 44 -4.70 7.51 5.48
CA ILE A 44 -4.52 7.49 4.01
C ILE A 44 -3.88 8.79 3.53
N LYS A 45 -4.34 9.94 4.02
CA LYS A 45 -3.72 11.24 3.67
C LYS A 45 -2.24 11.30 4.06
N LYS A 46 -1.87 10.75 5.23
CA LYS A 46 -0.47 10.69 5.68
C LYS A 46 0.36 9.80 4.75
N LEU A 47 -0.14 8.62 4.39
CA LEU A 47 0.56 7.70 3.48
C LEU A 47 0.72 8.30 2.08
N GLN A 48 -0.31 8.96 1.54
CA GLN A 48 -0.20 9.66 0.27
C GLN A 48 0.84 10.79 0.31
N ALA A 49 0.87 11.56 1.41
CA ALA A 49 1.89 12.59 1.62
C ALA A 49 3.32 12.01 1.74
N ALA A 50 3.44 10.75 2.20
CA ALA A 50 4.70 10.00 2.23
C ALA A 50 5.03 9.30 0.90
N GLY A 51 4.17 9.40 -0.13
CA GLY A 51 4.43 8.88 -1.48
C GLY A 51 3.68 7.60 -1.86
N ALA A 52 2.71 7.14 -1.06
CA ALA A 52 1.88 6.00 -1.45
C ALA A 52 0.83 6.36 -2.52
N ASP A 53 0.68 5.49 -3.52
CA ASP A 53 -0.41 5.56 -4.49
C ASP A 53 -1.69 4.95 -3.90
N PHE A 54 -2.75 5.75 -3.76
CA PHE A 54 -4.00 5.30 -3.13
C PHE A 54 -5.17 5.22 -4.11
N HIS A 55 -5.93 4.13 -4.02
CA HIS A 55 -7.16 3.89 -4.76
C HIS A 55 -8.35 3.78 -3.79
N LEU A 56 -9.39 4.59 -4.01
CA LEU A 56 -10.63 4.46 -3.25
C LEU A 56 -11.45 3.28 -3.77
N GLY A 57 -11.85 2.39 -2.85
CA GLY A 57 -12.59 1.17 -3.16
C GLY A 57 -11.68 0.04 -3.65
N HIS A 58 -12.17 -1.19 -3.52
CA HIS A 58 -11.46 -2.37 -4.01
C HIS A 58 -11.93 -2.69 -5.43
N ASP A 59 -11.02 -2.60 -6.39
CA ASP A 59 -11.24 -3.01 -7.78
C ASP A 59 -10.02 -3.80 -8.24
N SER A 60 -10.25 -4.94 -8.88
CA SER A 60 -9.21 -5.76 -9.51
C SER A 60 -8.32 -4.98 -10.47
N LYS A 61 -8.84 -3.92 -11.10
CA LYS A 61 -8.10 -3.05 -12.04
C LYS A 61 -6.97 -2.28 -11.37
N ASN A 62 -7.01 -2.12 -10.04
CA ASN A 62 -5.94 -1.46 -9.29
C ASN A 62 -4.74 -2.39 -9.07
N ILE A 63 -4.89 -3.70 -9.36
CA ILE A 63 -3.79 -4.66 -9.34
C ILE A 63 -3.22 -4.77 -10.75
N THR A 64 -2.10 -4.08 -10.98
CA THR A 64 -1.38 -3.98 -12.25
C THR A 64 -0.18 -4.93 -12.30
N ASP A 65 0.34 -5.17 -13.51
CA ASP A 65 1.44 -6.12 -13.75
C ASP A 65 2.78 -5.71 -13.10
N ASP A 66 2.93 -4.44 -12.68
CA ASP A 66 4.11 -3.95 -11.97
C ASP A 66 4.08 -4.21 -10.46
N ILE A 67 3.07 -4.91 -9.93
CA ILE A 67 2.97 -5.27 -8.52
C ILE A 67 3.61 -6.64 -8.29
N ASP A 68 4.63 -6.66 -7.44
CA ASP A 68 5.37 -7.89 -7.12
C ASP A 68 4.75 -8.66 -5.94
N LEU A 69 4.09 -7.94 -5.02
CA LEU A 69 3.53 -8.48 -3.79
C LEU A 69 2.21 -7.81 -3.41
N VAL A 70 1.23 -8.61 -3.03
CA VAL A 70 -0.03 -8.13 -2.44
C VAL A 70 -0.07 -8.50 -0.96
N VAL A 71 -0.38 -7.52 -0.12
CA VAL A 71 -0.57 -7.68 1.31
C VAL A 71 -2.01 -7.31 1.66
N TYR A 72 -2.67 -8.15 2.45
CA TYR A 72 -4.02 -7.90 2.92
C TYR A 72 -4.19 -8.46 4.33
N THR A 73 -5.12 -7.90 5.08
CA THR A 73 -5.58 -8.49 6.34
C THR A 73 -6.94 -9.12 6.15
N HIS A 74 -7.23 -10.16 6.93
CA HIS A 74 -8.61 -10.59 7.12
C HIS A 74 -9.37 -9.52 7.91
N ALA A 75 -10.65 -9.34 7.61
CA ALA A 75 -11.54 -8.38 8.25
C ALA A 75 -12.80 -9.10 8.74
#